data_AF-A0A536IAE7-F1
#
_entry.id   AF-A0A536IAE7-F1
#
_cell.length_a   1.000
_cell.length_b   1.000
_cell.length_c   1.000
_cell.angle_alpha   90.00
_cell.angle_beta   90.00
_cell.angle_gamma   90.00
#
_symmetry.space_group_name_H-M   'P 1'
#
loop_
_entity.id
_entity.type
_entity.pdbx_description
1 polymer ?
#
loop_
_entity_poly.entity_id
_entity_poly.type
_entity_poly.pdbx_seq_one_letter_code
_entity_poly.pdbx_strand_id
1 'polypeptide(L)'
;YTVPRVARSRVRARERRDLIAALPNALDLLALAADAGLGFDAAVAQVVARLEGPLAVELRRVLVELRIGRDRRLVLRELARRTALVETARVANAIVQADALGLPLARTFRELAQEMRVRRRQRAEEQARTAPIKMLFPMVLLIFPALFIVILGPAVPQIMEALNVGP
;
A
#
# COMPACT_ATOMS: atom_id res chain seq x y z
N TYR A 1 3.04 14.54 30.78
CA TYR A 1 3.27 13.37 29.91
C TYR A 1 3.60 13.78 28.47
N THR A 2 4.83 14.24 28.21
CA THR A 2 5.34 14.58 26.88
C THR A 2 5.82 13.32 26.17
N VAL A 3 4.90 12.59 25.55
CA VAL A 3 5.27 11.44 24.69
C VAL A 3 6.17 11.96 23.56
N PRO A 4 7.41 11.46 23.39
CA PRO A 4 8.36 12.00 22.43
C PRO A 4 7.77 12.02 21.01
N ARG A 5 7.99 13.10 20.26
CA ARG A 5 7.42 13.29 18.90
C ARG A 5 7.72 12.12 17.96
N VAL A 6 8.85 11.44 18.15
CA VAL A 6 9.29 10.26 17.40
C VAL A 6 8.48 9.00 17.74
N ALA A 7 8.04 8.85 18.99
CA ALA A 7 7.16 7.75 19.38
C ALA A 7 5.75 7.93 18.78
N ARG A 8 5.25 9.17 18.76
CA ARG A 8 3.94 9.49 18.15
C ARG A 8 3.90 9.22 16.64
N SER A 9 4.99 9.47 15.91
CA SER A 9 5.04 9.21 14.46
C SER A 9 5.05 7.71 14.15
N ARG A 10 5.78 6.90 14.94
CA ARG A 10 5.80 5.44 14.79
C ARG A 10 4.45 4.79 15.07
N VAL A 11 3.75 5.24 16.12
CA VAL A 11 2.41 4.75 16.46
C VAL A 11 1.42 5.06 15.33
N ARG A 12 1.40 6.30 14.83
CA ARG A 12 0.53 6.67 13.70
C ARG A 12 0.85 5.92 12.42
N ALA A 13 2.13 5.66 12.15
CA ALA A 13 2.52 4.89 10.96
C ALA A 13 2.05 3.43 11.06
N ARG A 14 2.12 2.82 12.26
CA ARG A 14 1.59 1.48 12.51
C ARG A 14 0.07 1.45 12.35
N GLU A 15 -0.64 2.38 12.99
CA GLU A 15 -2.10 2.49 12.89
C GLU A 15 -2.59 2.65 11.45
N ARG A 16 -1.89 3.47 10.65
CA ARG A 16 -2.16 3.60 9.20
C ARG A 16 -1.98 2.29 8.44
N ARG A 17 -0.93 1.52 8.76
CA ARG A 17 -0.70 0.21 8.14
C ARG A 17 -1.82 -0.77 8.51
N ASP A 18 -2.23 -0.78 9.77
CA ASP A 18 -3.28 -1.65 10.26
C ASP A 18 -4.63 -1.30 9.61
N LEU A 19 -4.94 -0.01 9.42
CA LEU A 19 -6.10 0.47 8.66
C LEU A 19 -6.09 -0.04 7.21
N ILE A 20 -4.97 0.15 6.50
CA ILE A 20 -4.84 -0.29 5.09
C ILE A 20 -4.97 -1.81 4.98
N ALA A 21 -4.39 -2.56 5.93
CA ALA A 21 -4.42 -4.02 5.93
C ALA A 21 -5.83 -4.58 6.20
N ALA A 22 -6.62 -3.92 7.03
CA ALA A 22 -7.98 -4.35 7.38
C ALA A 22 -9.04 -3.97 6.33
N LEU A 23 -8.79 -2.93 5.51
CA LEU A 23 -9.76 -2.39 4.56
C LEU A 23 -10.32 -3.43 3.56
N PRO A 24 -9.49 -4.28 2.90
CA PRO A 24 -10.01 -5.26 1.95
C PRO A 24 -10.99 -6.25 2.59
N ASN A 25 -10.67 -6.74 3.79
CA ASN A 25 -11.53 -7.65 4.53
C ASN A 25 -12.87 -6.98 4.92
N ALA A 26 -12.82 -5.71 5.33
CA ALA A 26 -14.03 -4.94 5.61
C ALA A 26 -14.92 -4.79 4.36
N LEU A 27 -14.32 -4.54 3.21
CA LEU A 27 -15.03 -4.44 1.93
C LEU A 27 -15.67 -5.77 1.52
N ASP A 28 -14.99 -6.91 1.72
CA ASP A 28 -15.61 -8.22 1.43
C ASP A 28 -16.81 -8.50 2.33
N LEU A 29 -16.71 -8.17 3.62
CA LEU A 29 -17.84 -8.31 4.54
C LEU A 29 -19.00 -7.38 4.18
N LEU A 30 -18.71 -6.15 3.75
CA LEU A 30 -19.72 -5.22 3.23
C LEU A 30 -20.36 -5.76 1.94
N ALA A 31 -19.57 -6.35 1.04
CA ALA A 31 -20.08 -6.97 -0.18
C ALA A 31 -21.02 -8.14 0.14
N LEU A 32 -20.61 -9.03 1.04
CA LEU A 32 -21.42 -10.16 1.48
C LEU A 32 -22.75 -9.70 2.11
N ALA A 33 -22.69 -8.66 2.95
CA ALA A 33 -23.89 -8.08 3.55
C ALA A 33 -24.82 -7.44 2.49
N ALA A 34 -24.25 -6.74 1.51
CA ALA A 34 -25.01 -6.14 0.42
C ALA A 34 -25.62 -7.21 -0.52
N ASP A 35 -24.92 -8.30 -0.80
CA ASP A 35 -25.45 -9.45 -1.55
C ASP A 35 -26.60 -10.13 -0.80
N ALA A 36 -26.60 -10.08 0.53
CA ALA A 36 -27.71 -10.51 1.38
C ALA A 36 -28.88 -9.49 1.45
N GLY A 37 -28.83 -8.42 0.65
CA GLY A 37 -29.89 -7.39 0.59
C GLY A 37 -29.88 -6.40 1.75
N LEU A 38 -28.83 -6.38 2.58
CA LEU A 38 -28.74 -5.42 3.68
C LEU A 38 -28.46 -4.01 3.14
N GLY A 39 -29.22 -3.04 3.64
CA GLY A 39 -28.89 -1.63 3.45
C GLY A 39 -27.51 -1.28 4.03
N PHE A 40 -26.87 -0.25 3.50
CA PHE A 40 -25.50 0.13 3.86
C PHE A 40 -25.25 0.25 5.37
N ASP A 41 -26.14 0.92 6.10
CA ASP A 41 -25.99 1.14 7.53
C ASP A 41 -26.03 -0.18 8.32
N ALA A 42 -26.90 -1.12 7.91
CA ALA A 42 -26.98 -2.46 8.49
C ALA A 42 -25.75 -3.31 8.12
N ALA A 43 -25.24 -3.18 6.89
CA ALA A 43 -24.01 -3.82 6.46
C ALA A 43 -22.80 -3.33 7.29
N VAL A 44 -22.67 -2.02 7.48
CA VAL A 44 -21.63 -1.41 8.33
C VAL A 44 -21.75 -1.93 9.77
N ALA A 45 -22.96 -2.06 10.31
CA ALA A 45 -23.18 -2.61 11.64
C ALA A 45 -22.66 -4.06 11.79
N GLN A 46 -22.92 -4.93 10.80
CA GLN A 46 -22.38 -6.29 10.82
C GLN A 46 -20.86 -6.32 10.74
N VAL A 47 -20.28 -5.49 9.88
CA VAL A 47 -18.84 -5.40 9.66
C VAL A 47 -18.13 -4.90 10.93
N VAL A 48 -18.68 -3.89 11.60
CA VAL A 48 -18.20 -3.36 12.87
C VAL A 48 -18.22 -4.40 14.00
N ALA A 49 -19.21 -5.31 14.01
CA ALA A 49 -19.32 -6.35 15.02
C ALA A 49 -18.27 -7.46 14.86
N ARG A 50 -17.72 -7.64 13.65
CA ARG A 50 -16.74 -8.69 13.33
C ARG A 50 -15.30 -8.20 13.19
N LEU A 51 -15.09 -6.89 13.11
CA LEU A 51 -13.77 -6.29 12.97
C LEU A 51 -13.25 -5.75 14.30
N GLU A 52 -11.95 -5.89 14.48
CA GLU A 52 -11.19 -5.28 15.55
C GLU A 52 -10.16 -4.28 15.02
N GLY A 53 -9.54 -3.53 15.93
CA GLY A 53 -8.49 -2.58 15.59
C GLY A 53 -8.97 -1.21 15.09
N PRO A 54 -8.07 -0.40 14.51
CA PRO A 54 -8.34 1.01 14.22
C PRO A 54 -9.45 1.23 13.19
N LEU A 55 -9.58 0.33 12.21
CA LEU A 55 -10.64 0.41 11.21
C LEU A 55 -12.02 0.23 11.83
N ALA A 56 -12.14 -0.71 12.77
CA ALA A 56 -13.40 -0.94 13.49
C ALA A 56 -13.82 0.29 14.30
N VAL A 57 -12.86 1.02 14.89
CA VAL A 57 -13.12 2.27 15.61
C VAL A 57 -13.66 3.36 14.66
N GLU A 58 -13.03 3.54 13.50
CA GLU A 58 -13.48 4.52 12.52
C GLU A 58 -14.83 4.15 11.89
N LEU A 59 -15.09 2.86 11.60
CA LEU A 59 -16.38 2.39 11.10
C LEU A 59 -17.49 2.47 12.17
N ARG A 60 -17.16 2.29 13.46
CA ARG A 60 -18.09 2.58 14.58
C ARG A 60 -18.53 4.04 14.57
N ARG A 61 -17.58 4.97 14.39
CA ARG A 61 -17.90 6.41 14.29
C ARG A 61 -18.82 6.68 13.11
N VAL A 62 -18.51 6.12 11.94
CA VAL A 62 -19.37 6.21 10.75
C VAL A 62 -20.78 5.70 11.06
N LEU A 63 -20.91 4.52 11.66
CA LEU A 63 -22.20 3.95 12.01
C LEU A 63 -23.01 4.84 12.96
N VAL A 64 -22.37 5.41 13.98
CA VAL A 64 -23.03 6.33 14.93
C VAL A 64 -23.50 7.58 14.20
N GLU A 65 -22.67 8.18 13.36
CA GLU A 65 -23.01 9.39 12.60
C GLU A 65 -24.17 9.16 11.62
N LEU A 66 -24.22 8.00 10.96
CA LEU A 66 -25.33 7.63 10.07
C LEU A 66 -26.63 7.41 10.85
N ARG A 67 -26.57 6.74 12.02
CA ARG A 67 -27.74 6.47 12.86
C ARG A 67 -28.40 7.73 13.42
N ILE A 68 -27.63 8.81 13.64
CA ILE A 68 -28.18 10.10 14.05
C ILE A 68 -28.63 10.96 12.85
N GLY A 69 -28.66 10.39 11.64
CA GLY A 69 -29.22 11.02 10.45
C GLY A 69 -28.27 11.97 9.71
N ARG A 70 -26.95 11.94 9.97
CA ARG A 70 -26.01 12.75 9.18
C ARG A 70 -25.96 12.25 7.73
N ASP A 71 -25.79 13.19 6.82
CA ASP A 71 -25.63 12.89 5.39
C ASP A 71 -24.47 11.91 5.13
N ARG A 72 -24.77 10.80 4.45
CA ARG A 72 -23.81 9.73 4.18
C ARG A 72 -22.58 10.23 3.43
N ARG A 73 -22.74 11.15 2.48
CA ARG A 73 -21.61 11.67 1.69
C ARG A 73 -20.67 12.51 2.56
N LEU A 74 -21.20 13.28 3.50
CA LEU A 74 -20.41 14.02 4.49
C LEU A 74 -19.68 13.07 5.45
N VAL A 75 -20.36 12.08 6.02
CA VAL A 75 -19.76 11.10 6.94
C VAL A 75 -18.59 10.34 6.29
N LEU A 76 -18.76 9.89 5.05
CA LEU A 76 -17.71 9.18 4.30
C LEU A 76 -16.52 10.08 3.95
N ARG A 77 -16.75 11.37 3.64
CA ARG A 77 -15.66 12.34 3.44
C ARG A 77 -14.91 12.62 4.74
N GLU A 78 -15.61 12.68 5.86
CA GLU A 78 -14.98 12.86 7.17
C GLU A 78 -14.16 11.63 7.58
N LEU A 79 -14.62 10.41 7.29
CA LEU A 79 -13.82 9.18 7.43
C LEU A 79 -12.50 9.29 6.66
N ALA A 80 -12.55 9.69 5.39
CA ALA A 80 -11.36 9.87 4.57
C ALA A 80 -10.41 10.93 5.14
N ARG A 81 -10.96 12.05 5.64
CA ARG A 81 -10.19 13.13 6.28
C ARG A 81 -9.53 12.69 7.59
N ARG A 82 -10.24 11.97 8.45
CA ARG A 82 -9.75 11.50 9.76
C ARG A 82 -8.64 10.47 9.62
N THR A 83 -8.83 9.52 8.70
CA THR A 83 -7.82 8.49 8.43
C THR A 83 -6.63 9.03 7.65
N ALA A 84 -6.84 10.05 6.81
CA ALA A 84 -5.83 10.65 5.94
C ALA A 84 -5.09 9.59 5.09
N LEU A 85 -5.87 8.64 4.57
CA LEU A 85 -5.44 7.55 3.69
C LEU A 85 -6.08 7.73 2.31
N VAL A 86 -5.32 7.43 1.26
CA VAL A 86 -5.82 7.50 -0.13
C VAL A 86 -6.86 6.41 -0.37
N GLU A 87 -6.65 5.24 0.23
CA GLU A 87 -7.51 4.06 0.10
C GLU A 87 -8.91 4.33 0.68
N THR A 88 -9.02 4.99 1.83
CA THR A 88 -10.32 5.33 2.43
C THR A 88 -11.05 6.43 1.65
N ALA A 89 -10.30 7.41 1.12
CA ALA A 89 -10.87 8.42 0.22
C ALA A 89 -11.44 7.81 -1.06
N ARG A 90 -10.73 6.85 -1.66
CA ARG A 90 -11.21 6.12 -2.85
C ARG A 90 -12.47 5.33 -2.56
N VAL A 91 -12.50 4.58 -1.46
CA VAL A 91 -13.68 3.82 -1.04
C VAL A 91 -14.87 4.77 -0.83
N ALA A 92 -14.68 5.85 -0.09
CA ALA A 92 -15.72 6.86 0.16
C ALA A 92 -16.29 7.42 -1.16
N ASN A 93 -15.42 7.84 -2.09
CA ASN A 93 -15.83 8.39 -3.37
C ASN A 93 -16.55 7.36 -4.25
N ALA A 94 -16.11 6.10 -4.24
CA ALA A 94 -16.74 5.02 -4.99
C ALA A 94 -18.14 4.71 -4.46
N ILE A 95 -18.33 4.68 -3.14
CA ILE A 95 -19.65 4.50 -2.51
C ILE A 95 -20.58 5.64 -2.91
N VAL A 96 -20.13 6.89 -2.77
CA VAL A 96 -20.94 8.07 -3.10
C VAL A 96 -21.35 8.08 -4.57
N GLN A 97 -20.45 7.68 -5.47
CA GLN A 97 -20.75 7.57 -6.91
C GLN A 97 -21.71 6.43 -7.21
N ALA A 98 -21.49 5.24 -6.63
CA ALA A 98 -22.38 4.09 -6.83
C ALA A 98 -23.80 4.39 -6.32
N ASP A 99 -23.93 5.04 -5.16
CA ASP A 99 -25.21 5.47 -4.60
C ASP A 99 -25.91 6.51 -5.50
N ALA A 100 -25.15 7.46 -6.06
CA ALA A 100 -25.69 8.47 -6.97
C ALA A 100 -26.15 7.89 -8.33
N LEU A 101 -25.51 6.83 -8.80
CA LEU A 101 -25.79 6.18 -10.09
C LEU A 101 -26.71 4.95 -9.96
N GLY A 102 -27.12 4.58 -8.74
CA GLY A 102 -27.92 3.38 -8.49
C GLY A 102 -27.18 2.08 -8.80
N LEU A 103 -25.85 2.06 -8.73
CA LEU A 103 -25.04 0.88 -9.02
C LEU A 103 -25.02 -0.09 -7.81
N PRO A 104 -24.99 -1.41 -8.04
CA PRO A 104 -24.92 -2.39 -6.96
C PRO A 104 -23.63 -2.23 -6.12
N LEU A 105 -23.78 -1.81 -4.86
CA LEU A 105 -22.65 -1.61 -3.95
C LEU A 105 -21.82 -2.88 -3.72
N ALA A 106 -22.45 -4.05 -3.72
CA ALA A 106 -21.76 -5.33 -3.54
C ALA A 106 -20.64 -5.54 -4.56
N ARG A 107 -20.91 -5.21 -5.84
CA ARG A 107 -19.91 -5.31 -6.92
C ARG A 107 -18.78 -4.32 -6.69
N THR A 108 -19.10 -3.07 -6.40
CA THR A 108 -18.11 -2.01 -6.12
C THR A 108 -17.18 -2.40 -4.97
N PHE A 109 -17.73 -2.96 -3.89
CA PHE A 109 -16.92 -3.41 -2.76
C PHE A 109 -15.96 -4.55 -3.12
N ARG A 110 -16.40 -5.56 -3.88
CA ARG A 110 -15.54 -6.67 -4.35
C ARG A 110 -14.42 -6.17 -5.26
N GLU A 111 -14.74 -5.28 -6.20
CA GLU A 111 -13.76 -4.70 -7.12
C GLU A 111 -12.67 -3.91 -6.36
N LEU A 112 -13.07 -3.07 -5.39
CA LEU A 112 -12.13 -2.32 -4.56
C LEU A 112 -11.28 -3.24 -3.67
N ALA A 113 -11.88 -4.27 -3.05
CA ALA A 113 -11.15 -5.23 -2.24
C ALA A 113 -10.08 -5.97 -3.07
N GLN A 114 -10.43 -6.36 -4.30
CA GLN A 114 -9.51 -7.02 -5.22
C GLN A 114 -8.41 -6.06 -5.70
N GLU A 115 -8.74 -4.82 -6.06
CA GLU A 115 -7.74 -3.81 -6.43
C GLU A 115 -6.70 -3.63 -5.31
N MET A 116 -7.15 -3.54 -4.06
CA MET A 116 -6.25 -3.38 -2.91
C MET A 116 -5.34 -4.60 -2.70
N ARG A 117 -5.85 -5.81 -2.89
CA ARG A 117 -5.05 -7.04 -2.84
C ARG A 117 -3.99 -7.09 -3.94
N VAL A 118 -4.38 -6.73 -5.16
CA VAL A 118 -3.47 -6.67 -6.31
C VAL A 118 -2.38 -5.63 -6.08
N ARG A 119 -2.74 -4.41 -5.63
CA ARG A 119 -1.77 -3.35 -5.29
C ARG A 119 -0.79 -3.79 -4.21
N ARG A 120 -1.25 -4.54 -3.21
CA ARG A 120 -0.37 -5.08 -2.16
C ARG A 120 0.66 -6.05 -2.73
N ARG A 121 0.26 -6.91 -3.68
CA ARG A 121 1.16 -7.82 -4.40
C ARG A 121 2.16 -7.05 -5.26
N GLN A 122 1.69 -6.08 -6.04
CA GLN A 122 2.55 -5.25 -6.90
C GLN A 122 3.63 -4.51 -6.09
N ARG A 123 3.28 -3.94 -4.93
CA ARG A 123 4.27 -3.29 -4.04
C ARG A 123 5.35 -4.25 -3.56
N ALA A 124 5.03 -5.53 -3.35
CA ALA A 124 6.02 -6.55 -3.00
C ALA A 124 6.92 -6.92 -4.20
N GLU A 125 6.34 -7.00 -5.40
CA GLU A 125 7.08 -7.26 -6.64
C GLU A 125 8.00 -6.10 -7.03
N GLU A 126 7.58 -4.84 -6.83
CA GLU A 126 8.41 -3.64 -7.04
C GLU A 126 9.65 -3.64 -6.14
N GLN A 127 9.50 -4.06 -4.88
CA GLN A 127 10.63 -4.20 -3.96
C GLN A 127 11.62 -5.28 -4.45
N ALA A 128 11.12 -6.40 -4.97
CA ALA A 128 11.95 -7.46 -5.53
C ALA A 128 12.72 -7.00 -6.80
N ARG A 129 12.11 -6.15 -7.64
CA ARG A 129 12.74 -5.60 -8.86
C ARG A 129 13.90 -4.65 -8.59
N THR A 130 14.09 -4.19 -7.35
CA THR A 130 15.31 -3.43 -6.98
C THR A 130 16.53 -4.32 -6.67
N ALA A 131 16.34 -5.65 -6.53
CA ALA A 131 17.42 -6.59 -6.24
C ALA A 131 18.47 -6.72 -7.36
N PRO A 132 18.10 -6.81 -8.67
CA PRO A 132 19.07 -6.96 -9.76
C PRO A 132 20.03 -5.77 -9.87
N ILE A 133 19.54 -4.54 -9.67
CA ILE A 133 20.37 -3.32 -9.74
C ILE A 133 21.40 -3.31 -8.61
N LYS A 134 21.03 -3.79 -7.40
CA LYS A 134 21.96 -3.92 -6.27
C LYS A 134 23.01 -5.02 -6.48
N MET A 135 22.70 -6.06 -7.26
CA MET A 135 23.67 -7.10 -7.63
C MET A 135 24.65 -6.67 -8.72
N LEU A 136 24.29 -5.69 -9.55
CA LEU A 136 25.17 -5.15 -10.59
C LEU A 136 26.41 -4.45 -9.98
N PHE A 137 26.23 -3.75 -8.86
CA PHE A 137 27.29 -3.01 -8.18
C PHE A 137 28.49 -3.90 -7.77
N PRO A 138 28.32 -5.00 -6.98
CA PRO A 138 29.43 -5.89 -6.65
C PRO A 138 29.98 -6.62 -7.87
N MET A 139 29.16 -6.98 -8.86
CA MET A 139 29.63 -7.60 -10.11
C MET A 139 30.60 -6.69 -10.86
N VAL A 140 30.26 -5.42 -11.09
CA VAL A 140 31.15 -4.47 -11.77
C VAL A 140 32.41 -4.22 -10.94
N LEU A 141 32.28 -4.04 -9.63
CA LEU A 141 33.42 -3.79 -8.75
C LEU A 141 34.42 -4.96 -8.67
N LEU A 142 33.99 -6.20 -8.90
CA LEU A 142 34.87 -7.38 -8.90
C LEU A 142 35.38 -7.75 -10.31
N ILE A 143 34.53 -7.64 -11.34
CA ILE A 143 34.89 -8.02 -12.71
C ILE A 143 35.80 -6.98 -13.35
N PHE A 144 35.56 -5.68 -13.13
CA PHE A 144 36.33 -4.61 -13.77
C PHE A 144 37.81 -4.61 -13.36
N PRO A 145 38.18 -4.76 -12.06
CA PRO A 145 39.58 -4.91 -11.68
C PRO A 145 40.21 -6.20 -12.20
N ALA A 146 39.46 -7.31 -12.22
CA ALA A 146 39.96 -8.59 -12.75
C ALA A 146 40.28 -8.49 -14.25
N LEU A 147 39.41 -7.85 -15.04
CA LEU A 147 39.66 -7.55 -16.46
C LEU A 147 40.90 -6.67 -16.63
N PHE A 148 41.07 -5.64 -15.80
CA PHE A 148 42.26 -4.79 -15.82
C PHE A 148 43.54 -5.59 -15.59
N ILE A 149 43.55 -6.47 -14.59
CA ILE A 149 44.70 -7.33 -14.27
C ILE A 149 45.01 -8.29 -15.44
N VAL A 150 44.00 -8.90 -16.04
CA VAL A 150 44.18 -9.84 -17.17
C VAL A 150 44.69 -9.14 -18.43
N ILE A 151 44.24 -7.92 -18.71
CA ILE A 151 44.63 -7.16 -19.92
C ILE A 151 45.98 -6.46 -19.73
N LEU A 152 46.17 -5.72 -18.63
CA LEU A 152 47.41 -4.98 -18.39
C LEU A 152 48.54 -5.89 -17.92
N GLY A 153 48.24 -6.99 -17.23
CA GLY A 153 49.23 -7.94 -16.70
C GLY A 153 50.28 -8.36 -17.74
N PRO A 154 49.90 -8.87 -18.92
CA PRO A 154 50.83 -9.20 -19.98
C PRO A 154 51.22 -8.00 -20.86
N ALA A 155 50.37 -6.98 -20.99
CA ALA A 155 50.65 -5.83 -21.85
C ALA A 155 51.77 -4.93 -21.31
N VAL A 156 51.88 -4.75 -19.99
CA VAL A 156 52.91 -3.93 -19.36
C VAL A 156 54.34 -4.43 -19.68
N PRO A 157 54.70 -5.71 -19.45
CA PRO A 157 56.03 -6.19 -19.80
C PRO A 157 56.27 -6.17 -21.31
N GLN A 158 55.27 -6.48 -22.14
CA GLN A 158 55.39 -6.41 -23.61
C GLN A 158 55.70 -5.00 -24.12
N ILE A 159 55.05 -3.98 -23.55
CA ILE A 159 55.30 -2.57 -23.90
C ILE A 159 56.67 -2.13 -23.39
N MET A 160 57.07 -2.52 -22.17
CA MET A 160 58.39 -2.21 -21.63
C MET A 160 59.51 -2.84 -22.46
N GLU A 161 59.34 -4.08 -22.92
CA GLU A 161 60.30 -4.77 -23.78
C GLU A 161 60.35 -4.12 -25.17
N ALA A 162 59.20 -3.78 -25.77
CA ALA A 162 59.14 -3.05 -27.04
C ALA A 162 59.79 -1.65 -26.97
N LEU A 163 59.69 -0.96 -25.82
CA LEU A 163 60.34 0.34 -25.58
C LEU A 163 61.83 0.20 -25.27
N ASN A 164 62.26 -0.91 -24.67
CA ASN A 164 63.67 -1.21 -24.36
C ASN A 164 64.42 -1.84 -25.55
N VAL A 165 63.72 -2.22 -26.61
CA VAL A 165 64.25 -2.76 -27.88
C VAL A 165 64.26 -1.69 -29.00
N GLY A 166 64.00 -0.42 -28.67
CA GLY A 166 64.32 0.71 -29.56
C GLY A 166 65.83 0.98 -29.59
N PRO A 167 66.43 1.24 -30.77
CA PRO A 167 67.88 1.38 -30.97
C PRO A 167 68.54 2.52 -30.18
#